data_AF-A0A920V906-F1
#
_entry.id   AF-A0A920V906-F1
#
_cell.length_a   1.000
_cell.length_b   1.000
_cell.length_c   1.000
_cell.angle_alpha   90.00
_cell.angle_beta   90.00
_cell.angle_gamma   90.00
#
_symmetry.space_group_name_H-M   'P 1'
#
loop_
_entity.id
_entity.type
_entity.pdbx_description
1 polymer ?
#
loop_
_entity_poly.entity_id
_entity_poly.type
_entity_poly.pdbx_seq_one_letter_code
_entity_poly.pdbx_strand_id
1 'polypeptide(L)'
;MHFQILRKYLRGSNYKVMYHPKSRVKVKLNKGVSNRSFSRLKPSQVDAYDQSIDLGNFILQEMKKDVRVRKLTSREAPFAVLKSTQVASVLIETSYLSNKKDEAFLINIKNQDKIAKAIVRGIKSYSSNIKRELSK
;
A
#
# COMPACT_ATOMS: atom_id res chain seq x y z
N MET A 1 -0.58 -20.67 0.98
CA MET A 1 -1.89 -21.25 1.34
C MET A 1 -2.82 -20.10 1.68
N HIS A 2 -3.97 -20.05 1.03
CA HIS A 2 -5.00 -19.03 1.21
C HIS A 2 -5.71 -19.30 2.55
N PHE A 3 -5.77 -18.32 3.45
CA PHE A 3 -6.64 -18.37 4.64
C PHE A 3 -7.42 -17.07 4.75
N GLN A 4 -8.70 -17.18 4.42
CA GLN A 4 -9.72 -16.18 4.64
C GLN A 4 -10.42 -16.55 5.95
N ILE A 5 -10.22 -15.74 6.99
CA ILE A 5 -11.06 -15.80 8.19
C ILE A 5 -12.02 -14.62 8.14
N LEU A 6 -13.21 -14.89 7.62
CA LEU A 6 -14.41 -14.07 7.78
C LEU A 6 -14.88 -14.21 9.23
N ARG A 7 -14.52 -13.26 10.11
CA ARG A 7 -15.41 -12.96 11.24
C ARG A 7 -16.54 -12.11 10.70
N LYS A 8 -17.73 -12.72 10.61
CA LYS A 8 -18.99 -12.10 10.20
C LYS A 8 -19.30 -10.94 11.15
N TYR A 9 -18.91 -9.72 10.81
CA TYR A 9 -19.36 -8.53 11.55
C TYR A 9 -20.85 -8.35 11.27
N LEU A 10 -21.65 -8.21 12.32
CA LEU A 10 -23.09 -8.01 12.22
C LEU A 10 -23.36 -6.76 11.37
N ARG A 11 -24.27 -6.87 10.40
CA ARG A 11 -24.71 -5.78 9.53
C ARG A 11 -25.51 -4.72 10.34
N GLY A 12 -24.84 -3.92 11.17
CA GLY A 12 -25.38 -2.69 11.79
C GLY A 12 -24.81 -1.39 11.19
N SER A 13 -25.57 -0.28 11.26
CA SER A 13 -25.34 1.06 10.63
C SER A 13 -23.95 1.40 10.07
N ASN A 14 -22.87 1.16 10.85
CA ASN A 14 -21.48 1.34 10.44
C ASN A 14 -21.03 0.53 9.20
N TYR A 15 -21.63 -0.63 8.88
CA TYR A 15 -21.27 -1.40 7.66
C TYR A 15 -21.58 -0.62 6.39
N LYS A 16 -22.59 0.25 6.41
CA LYS A 16 -23.09 0.99 5.25
C LYS A 16 -22.19 2.20 4.94
N VAL A 17 -21.54 2.73 5.98
CA VAL A 17 -20.49 3.76 5.86
C VAL A 17 -19.20 3.15 5.29
N MET A 18 -18.88 1.90 5.68
CA MET A 18 -17.68 1.18 5.21
C MET A 18 -17.84 0.51 3.83
N TYR A 19 -19.09 0.23 3.43
CA TYR A 19 -19.42 -0.43 2.19
C TYR A 19 -20.16 0.51 1.24
N HIS A 20 -19.42 1.34 0.51
CA HIS A 20 -19.97 1.99 -0.67
C HIS A 20 -20.13 0.94 -1.78
N PRO A 21 -21.35 0.65 -2.27
CA PRO A 21 -21.54 -0.31 -3.35
C PRO A 21 -20.74 0.15 -4.57
N LYS A 22 -20.06 -0.77 -5.26
CA LYS A 22 -19.37 -0.46 -6.51
C LYS A 22 -20.37 0.24 -7.43
N SER A 23 -20.14 1.51 -7.72
CA SER A 23 -20.90 2.25 -8.71
C SER A 23 -20.87 1.43 -10.00
N ARG A 24 -22.02 0.91 -10.44
CA ARG A 24 -22.19 0.23 -11.74
C ARG A 24 -22.03 1.19 -12.93
N VAL A 25 -21.47 2.37 -12.69
CA VAL A 25 -21.03 3.26 -13.76
C VAL A 25 -19.79 2.58 -14.36
N LYS A 26 -19.96 2.00 -15.55
CA LYS A 26 -18.82 1.70 -16.43
C LYS A 26 -18.23 3.05 -16.83
N VAL A 27 -17.41 3.63 -15.96
CA VAL A 27 -16.55 4.76 -16.35
C VAL A 27 -15.60 4.15 -17.38
N LYS A 28 -15.87 4.42 -18.66
CA LYS A 28 -14.91 4.11 -19.72
C LYS A 28 -13.64 4.88 -19.35
N LEU A 29 -12.61 4.17 -18.90
CA LEU A 29 -11.27 4.72 -18.83
C LEU A 29 -10.97 5.23 -20.24
N ASN A 30 -10.75 6.54 -20.37
CA ASN A 30 -10.40 7.15 -21.64
C ASN A 30 -9.16 6.42 -22.18
N LYS A 31 -9.27 5.88 -23.40
CA LYS A 31 -8.13 5.30 -24.12
C LYS A 31 -7.03 6.36 -24.17
N GLY A 32 -5.96 6.16 -23.39
CA GLY A 32 -4.89 7.15 -23.21
C GLY A 32 -4.23 7.15 -21.83
N VAL A 33 -4.74 6.43 -20.82
CA VAL A 33 -4.08 6.29 -19.50
C VAL A 33 -3.00 5.20 -19.52
N SER A 34 -2.16 5.23 -20.55
CA SER A 34 -0.97 4.41 -20.67
C SER A 34 0.15 5.31 -21.18
N ASN A 35 1.21 5.48 -20.38
CA ASN A 35 2.47 6.17 -20.73
C ASN A 35 2.49 7.70 -20.66
N ARG A 36 1.88 8.33 -19.64
CA ARG A 36 2.33 9.68 -19.26
C ARG A 36 3.56 9.54 -18.37
N SER A 37 4.72 9.92 -18.89
CA SER A 37 5.95 10.03 -18.10
C SER A 37 5.67 10.89 -16.87
N PHE A 38 5.90 10.31 -15.70
CA PHE A 38 5.63 10.88 -14.37
C PHE A 38 6.19 12.30 -14.18
N SER A 39 7.24 12.64 -14.92
CA SER A 39 7.88 13.96 -14.95
C SER A 39 6.99 15.13 -15.40
N ARG A 40 5.76 14.88 -15.86
CA ARG A 40 4.84 15.91 -16.39
C ARG A 40 3.51 16.07 -15.62
N LEU A 41 3.30 15.38 -14.50
CA LEU A 41 2.05 15.49 -13.72
C LEU A 41 2.17 16.57 -12.65
N LYS A 42 1.19 17.49 -12.57
CA LYS A 42 1.11 18.45 -11.47
C LYS A 42 0.62 17.76 -10.19
N PRO A 43 1.02 18.20 -8.98
CA PRO A 43 0.61 17.59 -7.71
C PRO A 43 -0.92 17.54 -7.52
N SER A 44 -1.63 18.52 -8.07
CA SER A 44 -3.10 18.58 -8.07
C SER A 44 -3.76 17.55 -8.99
N GLN A 45 -2.99 16.80 -9.78
CA GLN A 45 -3.45 15.81 -10.76
C GLN A 45 -3.07 14.37 -10.37
N VAL A 46 -2.35 14.17 -9.26
CA VAL A 46 -1.95 12.85 -8.78
C VAL A 46 -2.94 12.39 -7.72
N ASP A 47 -3.76 11.38 -8.04
CA ASP A 47 -4.76 10.83 -7.13
C ASP A 47 -4.09 10.15 -5.93
N ALA A 48 -4.74 10.14 -4.77
CA ALA A 48 -4.31 9.42 -3.58
C ALA A 48 -4.04 7.94 -3.87
N TYR A 49 -4.74 7.39 -4.87
CA TYR A 49 -4.51 6.07 -5.41
C TYR A 49 -3.10 5.89 -6.00
N ASP A 50 -2.68 6.76 -6.92
CA ASP A 50 -1.37 6.69 -7.57
C ASP A 50 -0.25 6.90 -6.54
N GLN A 51 -0.45 7.84 -5.61
CA GLN A 51 0.47 8.07 -4.50
C GLN A 51 0.62 6.84 -3.59
N SER A 52 -0.45 6.05 -3.41
CA SER A 52 -0.41 4.82 -2.61
C SER A 52 0.45 3.74 -3.29
N ILE A 53 0.37 3.63 -4.62
CA ILE A 53 1.18 2.69 -5.40
C ILE A 53 2.66 3.05 -5.25
N ASP A 54 3.00 4.32 -5.42
CA ASP A 54 4.39 4.79 -5.32
C ASP A 54 4.94 4.63 -3.90
N LEU A 55 4.19 5.08 -2.89
CA LEU A 55 4.57 4.91 -1.49
C LEU A 55 4.84 3.43 -1.19
N GLY A 56 3.95 2.54 -1.64
CA GLY A 56 4.12 1.10 -1.51
C GLY A 56 5.40 0.59 -2.17
N ASN A 57 5.73 1.09 -3.37
CA ASN A 57 6.95 0.73 -4.09
C ASN A 57 8.21 1.21 -3.36
N PHE A 58 8.25 2.45 -2.88
CA PHE A 58 9.40 2.97 -2.11
C PHE A 58 9.63 2.16 -0.83
N ILE A 59 8.56 1.85 -0.08
CA ILE A 59 8.63 1.00 1.11
C ILE A 59 9.13 -0.40 0.76
N LEU A 60 8.60 -1.00 -0.32
CA LEU A 60 8.99 -2.32 -0.77
C LEU A 60 10.48 -2.40 -1.14
N GLN A 61 11.03 -1.37 -1.80
CA GLN A 61 12.45 -1.34 -2.15
C GLN A 61 13.35 -1.25 -0.91
N GLU A 62 12.97 -0.48 0.11
CA GLU A 62 13.73 -0.40 1.36
C GLU A 62 13.62 -1.68 2.19
N MET A 63 12.45 -2.34 2.19
CA MET A 63 12.22 -3.61 2.86
C MET A 63 13.08 -4.75 2.30
N LYS A 64 13.28 -4.80 0.97
CA LYS A 64 14.11 -5.83 0.30
C LYS A 64 15.56 -5.87 0.78
N LYS A 65 16.08 -4.76 1.33
CA LYS A 65 17.46 -4.66 1.82
C LYS A 65 17.67 -5.39 3.15
N ASP A 66 16.65 -5.38 4.02
CA ASP A 66 16.77 -5.84 5.40
C ASP A 66 15.97 -7.11 5.69
N VAL A 67 14.92 -7.37 4.91
CA VAL A 67 13.92 -8.39 5.20
C VAL A 67 13.65 -9.22 3.96
N ARG A 68 13.49 -10.54 4.12
CA ARG A 68 13.10 -11.41 3.01
C ARG A 68 11.68 -11.07 2.57
N VAL A 69 11.54 -10.50 1.39
CA VAL A 69 10.23 -10.21 0.80
C VAL A 69 9.82 -11.32 -0.17
N ARG A 70 8.59 -11.81 -0.04
CA ARG A 70 8.06 -12.90 -0.88
C ARG A 70 7.60 -12.47 -2.27
N LYS A 71 7.40 -11.17 -2.48
CA LYS A 71 6.97 -10.59 -3.76
C LYS A 71 7.77 -9.36 -4.07
N LEU A 72 8.08 -9.18 -5.36
CA LEU A 72 8.92 -8.09 -5.82
C LEU A 72 8.13 -6.87 -6.28
N THR A 73 6.79 -6.96 -6.33
CA THR A 73 5.87 -5.91 -6.73
C THR A 73 4.80 -5.67 -5.66
N SER A 74 4.31 -4.43 -5.58
CA SER A 74 3.14 -4.08 -4.79
C SER A 74 1.88 -4.76 -5.36
N ARG A 75 0.88 -4.95 -4.50
CA ARG A 75 -0.39 -5.59 -4.86
C ARG A 75 -1.54 -4.68 -4.52
N GLU A 76 -2.48 -4.59 -5.45
CA GLU A 76 -3.75 -3.94 -5.24
C GLU A 76 -4.74 -4.94 -4.65
N ALA A 77 -5.48 -4.50 -3.62
CA ALA A 77 -6.53 -5.30 -3.01
C ALA A 77 -7.61 -4.39 -2.43
N PRO A 78 -8.90 -4.79 -2.48
CA PRO A 78 -10.03 -3.95 -2.08
C PRO A 78 -10.25 -3.95 -0.56
N PHE A 79 -9.20 -3.69 0.23
CA PHE A 79 -9.32 -3.57 1.68
C PHE A 79 -9.92 -2.23 2.09
N ALA A 80 -10.86 -2.23 3.03
CA ALA A 80 -11.52 -1.01 3.49
C ALA A 80 -10.53 0.03 4.06
N VAL A 81 -9.49 -0.43 4.76
CA VAL A 81 -8.43 0.43 5.32
C VAL A 81 -7.61 1.17 4.25
N LEU A 82 -7.64 0.71 3.00
CA LEU A 82 -6.93 1.31 1.88
C LEU A 82 -7.81 2.27 1.06
N LYS A 83 -9.11 2.38 1.37
CA LYS A 83 -10.02 3.26 0.65
C LYS A 83 -9.93 4.68 1.20
N SER A 84 -8.96 5.43 0.70
CA SER A 84 -8.80 6.85 0.95
C SER A 84 -8.75 7.61 -0.38
N THR A 85 -9.52 8.69 -0.48
CA THR A 85 -9.57 9.56 -1.68
C THR A 85 -8.67 10.79 -1.56
N GLN A 86 -8.16 11.07 -0.36
CA GLN A 86 -7.39 12.30 -0.07
C GLN A 86 -5.96 12.02 0.39
N VAL A 87 -5.73 10.84 0.97
CA VAL A 87 -4.44 10.46 1.59
C VAL A 87 -3.98 9.14 1.02
N ALA A 88 -2.70 9.03 0.68
CA ALA A 88 -2.10 7.76 0.28
C ALA A 88 -2.15 6.73 1.42
N SER A 89 -2.57 5.50 1.12
CA SER A 89 -2.75 4.43 2.10
C SER A 89 -2.11 3.13 1.61
N VAL A 90 -1.32 2.47 2.47
CA VAL A 90 -0.67 1.19 2.19
C VAL A 90 -0.89 0.21 3.34
N LEU A 91 -1.02 -1.08 3.01
CA LEU A 91 -1.07 -2.17 3.98
C LEU A 91 0.21 -3.00 3.81
N ILE A 92 0.95 -3.16 4.91
CA ILE A 92 2.23 -3.85 4.91
C ILE A 92 2.05 -5.20 5.60
N GLU A 93 2.14 -6.27 4.81
CA GLU A 93 2.20 -7.63 5.32
C GLU A 93 3.66 -7.98 5.64
N THR A 94 3.99 -8.11 6.92
CA THR A 94 5.38 -8.28 7.39
C THR A 94 5.86 -9.72 7.28
N SER A 95 5.05 -10.71 7.69
CA SER A 95 5.25 -12.14 7.45
C SER A 95 4.01 -12.96 7.88
N TYR A 96 4.06 -14.29 7.78
CA TYR A 96 2.96 -15.18 8.19
C TYR A 96 3.16 -15.76 9.60
N LEU A 97 2.29 -15.40 10.55
CA LEU A 97 2.29 -16.03 11.88
C LEU A 97 1.99 -17.54 11.82
N SER A 98 1.30 -18.02 10.79
CA SER A 98 1.01 -19.46 10.61
C SER A 98 2.23 -20.29 10.20
N ASN A 99 3.38 -19.67 9.90
CA ASN A 99 4.61 -20.36 9.55
C ASN A 99 5.63 -20.21 10.67
N LYS A 100 6.08 -21.31 11.28
CA LYS A 100 6.98 -21.29 12.44
C LYS A 100 8.27 -20.48 12.23
N LYS A 101 8.84 -20.48 11.02
CA LYS A 101 10.06 -19.70 10.72
C LYS A 101 9.78 -18.21 10.66
N ASP A 102 8.66 -17.83 10.07
CA ASP A 102 8.20 -16.45 9.99
C ASP A 102 7.78 -15.93 11.37
N GLU A 103 7.08 -16.73 12.17
CA GLU A 103 6.70 -16.40 13.55
C GLU A 103 7.94 -16.13 14.40
N ALA A 104 8.92 -17.05 14.39
CA ALA A 104 10.19 -16.87 15.10
C ALA A 104 10.95 -15.60 14.64
N PHE A 105 10.86 -15.27 13.34
CA PHE A 105 11.39 -14.02 12.83
C PHE A 105 10.63 -12.80 13.38
N LEU A 106 9.29 -12.84 13.41
CA LEU A 106 8.43 -11.72 13.83
C LEU A 106 8.47 -11.43 15.33
N ILE A 107 8.65 -12.44 16.20
CA ILE A 107 8.73 -12.22 17.65
C ILE A 107 10.10 -11.69 18.10
N ASN A 108 11.11 -11.75 17.23
CA ASN A 108 12.45 -11.28 17.53
C ASN A 108 12.53 -9.75 17.43
N ILE A 109 12.87 -9.08 18.54
CA ILE A 109 12.93 -7.61 18.62
C ILE A 109 13.88 -6.96 17.62
N LYS A 110 15.03 -7.60 17.31
CA LYS A 110 15.99 -7.07 16.33
C LYS A 110 15.41 -7.12 14.92
N ASN A 111 14.58 -8.11 14.61
CA ASN A 111 13.91 -8.21 13.31
C ASN A 111 12.72 -7.25 13.19
N GLN A 112 11.97 -7.02 14.28
CA GLN A 112 10.95 -5.97 14.31
C GLN A 112 11.55 -4.59 14.06
N ASP A 113 12.70 -4.30 14.69
CA ASP A 113 13.45 -3.05 14.47
C ASP A 113 13.92 -2.91 13.01
N LYS A 114 14.41 -3.99 12.39
CA LYS A 114 14.72 -4.01 10.94
C LYS A 114 13.51 -3.65 10.08
N ILE A 115 12.36 -4.27 10.33
CA ILE A 115 11.11 -3.96 9.61
C ILE A 115 10.73 -2.49 9.79
N ALA A 116 10.71 -1.99 11.03
CA ALA A 116 10.34 -0.61 11.33
C ALA A 116 11.27 0.39 10.64
N LYS A 117 12.59 0.17 10.72
CA LYS A 117 13.60 1.02 10.06
C LYS A 117 13.43 1.02 8.54
N ALA A 118 13.17 -0.13 7.93
CA ALA A 118 12.94 -0.21 6.50
C ALA A 118 11.68 0.56 6.06
N ILE A 119 10.58 0.46 6.81
CA ILE A 119 9.36 1.25 6.55
C ILE A 119 9.65 2.75 6.65
N VAL A 120 10.35 3.19 7.70
CA VAL A 120 10.71 4.60 7.88
C VAL A 120 11.59 5.10 6.74
N ARG A 121 12.60 4.33 6.32
CA ARG A 121 13.42 4.69 5.15
C ARG A 121 12.57 4.81 3.89
N GLY A 122 11.63 3.89 3.67
CA GLY A 122 10.72 3.92 2.52
C GLY A 122 9.90 5.21 2.46
N ILE A 123 9.30 5.59 3.58
CA ILE A 123 8.52 6.83 3.70
C ILE A 123 9.41 8.07 3.45
N LYS A 124 10.62 8.08 4.01
CA LYS A 124 11.59 9.18 3.79
C LYS A 124 12.03 9.28 2.33
N SER A 125 12.29 8.16 1.68
CA SER A 125 12.65 8.09 0.26
C SER A 125 11.51 8.62 -0.62
N TYR A 126 10.28 8.19 -0.36
CA TYR A 126 9.09 8.72 -1.04
C TYR A 126 8.95 10.24 -0.86
N SER A 127 8.98 10.72 0.39
CA SER A 127 8.87 12.16 0.69
C SER A 127 9.95 13.00 0.01
N SER A 128 11.20 12.50 0.02
CA SER A 128 12.32 13.17 -0.64
C SER A 128 12.16 13.20 -2.16
N ASN A 129 11.63 12.12 -2.76
CA ASN A 129 11.34 12.07 -4.19
C ASN A 129 10.28 13.11 -4.58
N ILE A 130 9.17 13.16 -3.84
CA ILE A 130 8.09 14.13 -4.08
C ILE A 130 8.61 15.57 -3.95
N LYS A 131 9.37 15.89 -2.89
CA LYS A 131 9.96 17.22 -2.72
C LYS A 131 10.84 17.63 -3.90
N ARG A 132 11.64 16.69 -4.44
CA ARG A 132 12.50 16.92 -5.60
C ARG A 132 11.71 17.15 -6.88
N GLU A 133 10.60 16.44 -7.05
CA GLU A 133 9.70 16.64 -8.20
C GLU A 133 8.96 17.97 -8.12
N LEU A 134 8.58 18.41 -6.92
CA LEU A 134 7.95 19.71 -6.67
C LEU A 134 8.88 20.91 -6.84
N SER A 135 10.19 20.73 -6.62
CA SER A 135 11.19 21.78 -6.77
C SER A 135 11.68 21.99 -8.20
N LYS A 136 11.23 21.16 -9.15
CA LYS A 136 11.52 21.28 -10.57
C LYS A 136 10.44 22.10 -11.26
#